data_AF-A0A8T4JC19-F1
#
_entry.id   AF-A0A8T4JC19-F1
#
_cell.length_a   1.000
_cell.length_b   1.000
_cell.length_c   1.000
_cell.angle_alpha   90.00
_cell.angle_beta   90.00
_cell.angle_gamma   90.00
#
_symmetry.space_group_name_H-M   'P 1'
#
loop_
_entity.id
_entity.type
_entity.pdbx_description
1 polymer ?
#
loop_
_entity_poly.entity_id
_entity_poly.type
_entity_poly.pdbx_seq_one_letter_code
_entity_poly.pdbx_strand_id
1 'polypeptide(L)'
;MENKMGVDNCIKCGWVINRPLNDEELKNLLSTTNQFISSKISNNHAKNVIKQVKNRLAWQKELANVHVDETPICRYCLFEIVRLYMKDEEHLFEEEFIKNYDFNNSIIS
;
A
#
# COMPACT_ATOMS: atom_id res chain seq x y z
N MET A 1 14.75 -14.72 14.41
CA MET A 1 14.16 -13.59 13.65
C MET A 1 13.65 -12.61 14.69
N GLU A 2 14.39 -11.53 14.92
CA GLU A 2 13.98 -10.50 15.87
C GLU A 2 12.78 -9.75 15.30
N ASN A 3 11.66 -9.80 16.01
CA ASN A 3 10.53 -8.92 15.78
C ASN A 3 11.01 -7.48 16.02
N LYS A 4 11.44 -6.78 14.96
CA LYS A 4 11.48 -5.32 14.99
C LYS A 4 10.03 -4.85 15.14
N MET A 5 9.60 -4.66 16.39
CA MET A 5 8.51 -3.73 16.70
C MET A 5 9.05 -2.31 16.44
N GLY A 6 9.34 -2.02 15.18
CA GLY A 6 9.68 -0.69 14.70
C GLY A 6 8.40 0.13 14.73
N VAL A 7 8.37 1.12 15.60
CA VAL A 7 7.34 2.14 15.58
C VAL A 7 7.79 3.17 14.55
N ASP A 8 7.22 3.09 13.35
CA ASP A 8 7.58 3.98 12.24
C ASP A 8 6.51 5.05 12.02
N ASN A 9 6.86 6.14 11.35
CA ASN A 9 5.89 7.12 10.87
C ASN A 9 5.47 6.76 9.45
N CYS A 10 4.17 6.70 9.19
CA CYS A 10 3.66 6.47 7.85
C CYS A 10 4.11 7.59 6.91
N ILE A 11 4.77 7.24 5.79
CA ILE A 11 5.31 8.20 4.80
C ILE A 11 4.25 9.09 4.14
N LYS A 12 2.95 8.77 4.26
CA LYS A 12 1.86 9.58 3.68
C LYS A 12 1.13 10.43 4.73
N CYS A 13 0.72 9.84 5.85
CA CYS A 13 -0.11 10.55 6.85
C CYS A 13 0.68 11.01 8.08
N GLY A 14 1.94 10.60 8.24
CA GLY A 14 2.77 10.92 9.40
C GLY A 14 2.36 10.22 10.69
N TRP A 15 1.30 9.40 10.68
CA TRP A 15 0.85 8.67 11.87
C TRP A 15 1.82 7.57 12.25
N VAL A 16 1.89 7.32 13.55
CA VAL A 16 2.68 6.26 14.14
C VAL A 16 2.06 4.90 13.83
N ILE A 17 2.84 4.01 13.21
CA ILE A 17 2.45 2.65 12.85
C ILE A 17 3.34 1.64 13.58
N ASN A 18 2.71 0.61 14.14
CA ASN A 18 3.36 -0.48 14.88
C ASN A 18 3.58 -1.74 14.05
N ARG A 19 3.02 -1.76 12.84
CA ARG A 19 3.09 -2.85 11.86
C ARG A 19 3.22 -2.25 10.46
N PRO A 20 4.32 -1.54 10.16
CA PRO A 20 4.61 -1.13 8.80
C PRO A 20 4.61 -2.35 7.89
N LEU A 21 4.14 -2.16 6.66
CA LEU A 21 4.27 -3.19 5.64
C LEU A 21 5.76 -3.35 5.33
N ASN A 22 6.31 -4.53 5.58
CA ASN A 22 7.64 -4.85 5.07
C ASN A 22 7.60 -4.99 3.54
N ASP A 23 8.78 -5.05 2.90
CA ASP A 23 8.86 -5.09 1.43
C ASP A 23 8.17 -6.31 0.82
N GLU A 24 8.19 -7.45 1.50
CA GLU A 24 7.51 -8.67 1.04
C GLU A 24 5.99 -8.51 1.10
N GLU A 25 5.47 -8.00 2.23
CA GLU A 25 4.06 -7.67 2.38
C GLU A 25 3.64 -6.65 1.32
N LEU A 26 4.33 -5.51 1.20
CA LEU A 26 4.02 -4.50 0.19
C LEU A 26 4.02 -5.08 -1.23
N LYS A 27 5.00 -5.93 -1.56
CA LYS A 27 5.07 -6.61 -2.86
C LYS A 27 3.90 -7.56 -3.09
N ASN A 28 3.53 -8.37 -2.08
CA ASN A 28 2.40 -9.27 -2.15
C ASN A 28 1.09 -8.49 -2.37
N LEU A 29 0.94 -7.38 -1.66
CA LEU A 29 -0.23 -6.50 -1.74
C LEU A 29 -0.35 -5.83 -3.12
N LEU A 30 0.76 -5.35 -3.68
CA LEU A 30 0.79 -4.85 -5.06
C LEU A 30 0.55 -5.97 -6.08
N SER A 31 0.98 -7.20 -5.80
CA SER A 31 0.70 -8.36 -6.65
C SER A 31 -0.79 -8.72 -6.66
N THR A 32 -1.44 -8.78 -5.50
CA THR A 32 -2.89 -9.00 -5.36
C THR A 32 -3.67 -7.91 -6.08
N THR A 33 -3.26 -6.64 -5.90
CA THR A 33 -3.83 -5.50 -6.62
C THR A 33 -3.70 -5.68 -8.14
N ASN A 34 -2.52 -6.08 -8.62
CA ASN A 34 -2.29 -6.32 -10.04
C ASN A 34 -3.20 -7.44 -10.57
N GLN A 35 -3.26 -8.58 -9.88
CA GLN A 35 -4.08 -9.73 -10.28
C GLN A 35 -5.57 -9.38 -10.34
N PHE A 36 -6.06 -8.66 -9.32
CA PHE A 36 -7.43 -8.20 -9.27
C PHE A 36 -7.76 -7.34 -10.50
N ILE A 37 -6.99 -6.27 -10.73
CA ILE A 37 -7.22 -5.34 -11.84
C ILE A 37 -7.07 -6.04 -13.19
N SER A 38 -6.08 -6.92 -13.32
CA SER A 38 -5.88 -7.74 -14.52
C SER A 38 -7.10 -8.61 -14.84
N SER A 39 -7.75 -9.18 -13.83
CA SER A 39 -8.87 -10.10 -13.97
C SER A 39 -10.22 -9.42 -14.19
N LYS A 40 -10.41 -8.20 -13.67
CA LYS A 40 -11.68 -7.47 -13.72
C LYS A 40 -11.71 -6.37 -14.79
N ILE A 41 -10.57 -5.72 -15.02
CA ILE A 41 -10.46 -4.54 -15.90
C ILE A 41 -9.72 -4.90 -17.18
N SER A 42 -8.38 -4.93 -17.08
CA SER A 42 -7.47 -5.30 -18.15
C SER A 42 -6.04 -5.36 -17.62
N ASN A 43 -5.23 -6.20 -18.27
CA ASN A 43 -3.79 -6.28 -17.98
C ASN A 43 -3.04 -4.95 -18.21
N ASN A 44 -3.47 -4.14 -19.19
CA ASN A 44 -2.82 -2.85 -19.46
C ASN A 44 -3.13 -1.84 -18.35
N HIS A 45 -4.37 -1.80 -17.89
CA HIS A 45 -4.76 -0.93 -16.78
C HIS A 45 -4.03 -1.33 -15.50
N ALA A 46 -3.95 -2.63 -15.18
CA ALA A 46 -3.21 -3.15 -14.03
C ALA A 46 -1.74 -2.67 -14.02
N LYS A 47 -1.03 -2.86 -15.14
CA LYS A 47 0.36 -2.40 -15.28
C LYS A 47 0.49 -0.89 -15.06
N ASN A 48 -0.43 -0.10 -15.60
CA ASN A 48 -0.42 1.35 -15.42
C ASN A 48 -0.65 1.73 -13.94
N VAL A 49 -1.67 1.17 -13.30
CA VAL A 49 -1.98 1.41 -11.88
C VAL A 49 -0.79 1.07 -11.00
N ILE A 50 -0.21 -0.13 -11.16
CA ILE A 50 0.94 -0.55 -10.35
C ILE A 50 2.15 0.37 -10.55
N LYS A 51 2.41 0.81 -11.79
CA LYS A 51 3.47 1.78 -12.07
C LYS A 51 3.22 3.11 -11.35
N GLN A 52 1.99 3.63 -11.42
CA GLN A 52 1.63 4.89 -10.77
C GLN A 52 1.71 4.80 -9.24
N VAL A 53 1.24 3.71 -8.65
CA VAL A 53 1.33 3.44 -7.20
C VAL A 53 2.79 3.40 -6.75
N LYS A 54 3.66 2.67 -7.46
CA LYS A 54 5.10 2.61 -7.13
C LYS A 54 5.77 3.98 -7.22
N ASN A 55 5.50 4.74 -8.27
CA ASN A 55 6.02 6.10 -8.41
C ASN A 55 5.55 7.00 -7.27
N ARG A 56 4.27 6.88 -6.87
CA ARG A 56 3.70 7.65 -5.77
C ARG A 56 4.35 7.30 -4.44
N LEU A 57 4.59 6.01 -4.17
CA LEU A 57 5.28 5.56 -2.95
C LEU A 57 6.72 6.07 -2.89
N ALA A 58 7.47 5.99 -3.99
CA ALA A 58 8.83 6.52 -4.07
C ALA A 58 8.86 8.03 -3.77
N TRP A 59 7.96 8.80 -4.38
CA TRP A 59 7.82 10.23 -4.11
C TRP A 59 7.46 10.54 -2.65
N GLN A 60 6.59 9.74 -2.01
CA GLN A 60 6.28 9.91 -0.59
C GLN A 60 7.48 9.62 0.31
N LYS A 61 8.30 8.60 -0.01
CA LYS A 61 9.56 8.32 0.72
C LYS A 61 10.53 9.51 0.63
N GLU A 62 10.70 10.08 -0.56
CA GLU A 62 11.53 11.26 -0.79
C GLU A 62 11.05 12.46 0.04
N LEU A 63 9.74 12.75 0.02
CA LEU A 63 9.17 13.84 0.81
C LEU A 63 9.31 13.64 2.32
N ALA A 64 9.15 12.40 2.79
CA ALA A 64 9.33 12.06 4.20
C ALA A 64 10.81 12.00 4.62
N ASN A 65 11.75 12.22 3.69
CA ASN A 65 13.19 12.07 3.89
C ASN A 65 13.58 10.69 4.45
N VAL A 66 12.86 9.64 4.02
CA VAL A 66 13.05 8.26 4.45
C VAL A 66 13.92 7.54 3.44
N HIS A 67 15.17 7.24 3.85
CA HIS A 67 16.18 6.55 3.03
C HIS A 67 16.35 5.08 3.40
N VAL A 68 15.49 4.53 4.26
CA VAL A 68 15.50 3.09 4.56
C VAL A 68 14.96 2.29 3.38
N ASP A 69 15.41 1.04 3.23
CA ASP A 69 14.93 0.15 2.17
C ASP A 69 13.42 -0.09 2.29
N GLU A 70 12.94 -0.26 3.53
CA GLU A 70 11.53 -0.46 3.85
C GLU A 70 10.67 0.79 3.52
N THR A 71 9.40 0.56 3.22
CA THR A 71 8.44 1.63 2.93
C THR A 71 7.42 1.69 4.07
N PRO A 72 7.65 2.50 5.12
CA PRO A 72 6.74 2.56 6.25
C PRO A 72 5.44 3.25 5.84
N ILE A 73 4.46 2.47 5.39
CA ILE A 73 3.15 2.95 4.99
C ILE A 73 2.05 2.17 5.70
N CYS A 74 1.04 2.88 6.22
CA CYS A 74 -0.11 2.22 6.80
C CYS A 74 -1.01 1.63 5.69
N ARG A 75 -1.72 0.55 6.01
CA ARG A 75 -2.61 -0.17 5.08
C ARG A 75 -3.68 0.75 4.46
N TYR A 76 -4.20 1.71 5.22
CA TYR A 76 -5.16 2.71 4.74
C TYR A 76 -4.55 3.67 3.72
N CYS A 77 -3.35 4.19 3.98
CA CYS A 77 -2.65 5.07 3.04
C CYS A 77 -2.29 4.34 1.74
N LEU A 78 -1.92 3.05 1.82
CA LEU A 78 -1.72 2.24 0.63
C LEU A 78 -3.02 2.10 -0.17
N PHE A 79 -4.12 1.79 0.50
CA PHE A 79 -5.44 1.68 -0.13
C PHE A 79 -5.85 2.98 -0.85
N GLU A 80 -5.70 4.13 -0.18
CA GLU A 80 -5.98 5.43 -0.78
C GLU A 80 -5.12 5.70 -2.02
N ILE A 81 -3.82 5.37 -1.96
CA ILE A 81 -2.93 5.54 -3.12
C ILE A 81 -3.39 4.68 -4.29
N VAL A 82 -3.79 3.42 -4.05
CA VAL A 82 -4.28 2.55 -5.12
C VAL A 82 -5.59 3.09 -5.71
N ARG A 83 -6.53 3.50 -4.85
CA ARG A 83 -7.83 4.06 -5.27
C ARG A 83 -7.69 5.26 -6.20
N LEU A 84 -6.76 6.16 -5.93
CA LEU A 84 -6.51 7.34 -6.77
C LEU A 84 -6.29 7.00 -8.26
N TYR A 85 -5.78 5.81 -8.54
CA TYR A 85 -5.49 5.35 -9.90
C TYR A 85 -6.52 4.35 -10.45
N MET A 86 -7.51 3.97 -9.64
CA MET A 86 -8.53 2.97 -9.97
C MET A 86 -9.90 3.54 -10.38
N LYS A 87 -10.10 4.86 -10.24
CA LYS A 87 -11.27 5.74 -10.54
C LYS A 87 -12.63 5.15 -10.95
N ASP A 88 -12.70 4.18 -11.86
CA ASP A 88 -13.96 3.64 -12.39
C ASP A 88 -14.44 2.36 -11.66
N GLU A 89 -13.58 1.67 -10.91
CA GLU A 89 -13.87 0.35 -10.32
C GLU A 89 -13.53 0.23 -8.83
N GLU A 90 -13.51 1.37 -8.13
CA GLU A 90 -13.06 1.47 -6.73
C GLU A 90 -13.84 0.56 -5.76
N HIS A 91 -15.15 0.39 -5.98
CA HIS A 91 -16.03 -0.35 -5.09
C HIS A 91 -15.73 -1.85 -5.04
N LEU A 92 -15.42 -2.48 -6.19
CA LEU A 92 -15.08 -3.91 -6.23
C LEU A 92 -13.72 -4.19 -5.57
N PHE A 93 -12.80 -3.23 -5.66
CA PHE A 93 -11.48 -3.34 -5.06
C PHE A 93 -11.51 -3.14 -3.55
N GLU A 94 -12.37 -2.25 -3.04
CA GLU A 94 -12.51 -2.01 -1.60
C GLU A 94 -12.87 -3.29 -0.84
N GLU A 95 -13.85 -4.06 -1.33
CA GLU A 95 -14.23 -5.33 -0.72
C GLU A 95 -13.08 -6.36 -0.74
N GLU A 96 -12.37 -6.47 -1.85
CA GLU A 96 -11.26 -7.40 -2.01
C GLU A 96 -10.07 -6.98 -1.13
N PHE A 97 -9.80 -5.69 -1.03
CA PHE A 97 -8.77 -5.14 -0.18
C PHE A 97 -9.10 -5.38 1.30
N ILE A 98 -10.34 -5.19 1.74
CA ILE A 98 -10.74 -5.49 3.13
C ILE A 98 -10.65 -6.98 3.44
N LYS A 99 -11.04 -7.86 2.50
CA LYS A 99 -10.96 -9.33 2.71
C LYS A 99 -9.52 -9.84 2.81
N ASN A 100 -8.63 -9.28 2.00
CA ASN A 100 -7.24 -9.75 1.93
C ASN A 100 -6.31 -9.04 2.91
N TYR A 101 -6.75 -7.98 3.58
CA TYR A 101 -5.89 -7.14 4.44
C TYR A 101 -6.47 -7.03 5.84
N ASP A 102 -5.73 -7.57 6.83
CA ASP A 102 -6.04 -7.35 8.24
C ASP A 102 -5.69 -5.92 8.66
N PHE A 103 -6.72 -5.09 8.87
CA PHE A 103 -6.58 -3.72 9.34
C PHE A 103 -6.44 -3.61 10.87
N ASN A 104 -6.70 -4.69 11.62
CA ASN A 104 -6.78 -4.60 13.08
C ASN A 104 -5.42 -4.21 13.68
N ASN A 105 -5.44 -3.24 14.59
CA ASN A 105 -4.30 -2.76 15.36
C ASN A 105 -3.12 -2.19 14.55
N SER A 106 -3.32 -1.78 13.28
CA SER A 106 -2.22 -1.29 12.40
C SER A 106 -1.79 0.16 12.65
N ILE A 107 -2.58 0.93 13.41
CA ILE A 107 -2.32 2.34 13.75
C ILE A 107 -2.34 2.45 15.27
N ILE A 108 -1.36 3.17 15.83
CA ILE A 108 -1.41 3.59 17.24
C ILE A 108 -1.84 5.05 17.27
N SER A 109 -2.95 5.33 17.96
CA SER A 109 -3.47 6.68 18.21
C SER A 109 -2.63 7.45 19.21
#